data_AF-A0A416JPE7-F1
#
_entry.id   AF-A0A416JPE7-F1
#
_cell.length_a   1.000
_cell.length_b   1.000
_cell.length_c   1.000
_cell.angle_alpha   90.00
_cell.angle_beta   90.00
_cell.angle_gamma   90.00
#
_symmetry.space_group_name_H-M   'P 1'
#
loop_
_entity.id
_entity.type
_entity.pdbx_description
1 polymer ?
#
loop_
_entity_poly.entity_id
_entity_poly.type
_entity_poly.pdbx_seq_one_letter_code
_entity_poly.pdbx_strand_id
1 'polypeptide(L)'
;SIFLIKEAIKKKYTGKNDIIFLRLDNTILVIVAILLILYLKDFVLDMPYIINKQYSYAEGYVTEQSHGGADISSERRSIFLYDKVKDDEIEITVFSRYVDKNTYLKVQYLPHTKYGAIVENK
;
A
#
# COMPACT_ATOMS: atom_id res chain seq x y z
N SER A 1 -22.37 -46.25 -15.02
CA SER A 1 -21.26 -45.28 -15.16
C SER A 1 -21.47 -43.96 -14.43
N ILE A 2 -22.70 -43.44 -14.28
CA ILE A 2 -23.02 -42.30 -13.38
C ILE A 2 -22.98 -42.67 -11.89
N PHE A 3 -23.28 -43.92 -11.55
CA PHE A 3 -23.30 -44.42 -10.17
C PHE A 3 -21.91 -44.40 -9.50
N LEU A 4 -20.86 -44.81 -10.22
CA LEU A 4 -19.47 -44.80 -9.73
C LEU A 4 -18.92 -43.38 -9.57
N ILE A 5 -19.34 -42.44 -10.42
CA ILE A 5 -19.00 -41.02 -10.28
C ILE A 5 -19.64 -40.45 -9.01
N LYS A 6 -20.89 -40.84 -8.70
CA LYS A 6 -21.58 -40.42 -7.47
C LYS A 6 -20.92 -40.98 -6.21
N GLU A 7 -20.43 -42.22 -6.23
CA GLU A 7 -19.68 -42.83 -5.12
C GLU A 7 -18.26 -42.24 -4.97
N ALA A 8 -17.60 -41.86 -6.06
CA ALA A 8 -16.30 -41.19 -6.02
C ALA A 8 -16.41 -39.72 -5.57
N ILE A 9 -17.50 -39.03 -5.90
CA ILE A 9 -17.85 -37.69 -5.40
C ILE A 9 -18.34 -37.75 -3.95
N LYS A 10 -18.85 -38.90 -3.49
CA LYS A 10 -18.99 -39.25 -2.07
C LYS A 10 -17.61 -39.53 -1.47
N LYS A 11 -16.64 -38.64 -1.73
CA LYS A 11 -15.32 -38.55 -1.12
C LYS A 11 -15.54 -38.37 0.38
N LYS A 12 -15.75 -39.51 1.06
CA LYS A 12 -15.65 -39.80 2.49
C LYS A 12 -15.57 -38.54 3.38
N TYR A 13 -16.64 -37.75 3.41
CA TYR A 13 -16.91 -36.76 4.45
C TYR A 13 -17.27 -37.56 5.71
N THR A 14 -16.24 -38.07 6.38
CA THR A 14 -16.36 -38.61 7.74
C THR A 14 -16.41 -37.40 8.66
N GLY A 15 -17.54 -37.14 9.32
CA GLY A 15 -17.81 -35.90 10.07
C GLY A 15 -16.69 -35.36 10.98
N LYS A 16 -15.74 -36.19 11.41
CA LYS A 16 -14.52 -35.76 12.11
C LYS A 16 -13.51 -35.00 11.24
N ASN A 17 -13.26 -35.43 10.00
CA ASN A 17 -12.35 -34.76 9.06
C ASN A 17 -12.95 -33.45 8.54
N ASP A 18 -14.27 -33.37 8.45
CA ASP A 18 -14.99 -32.21 7.93
C ASP A 18 -14.95 -31.04 8.93
N ILE A 19 -15.09 -31.35 10.22
CA ILE A 19 -14.91 -30.36 11.30
C ILE A 19 -13.46 -29.86 11.34
N ILE A 20 -12.47 -30.73 11.10
CA ILE A 20 -11.05 -30.34 11.04
C ILE A 20 -10.79 -29.44 9.83
N PHE A 21 -11.34 -29.78 8.66
CA PHE A 21 -11.21 -28.97 7.44
C PHE A 21 -11.88 -27.60 7.60
N LEU A 22 -13.12 -27.56 8.10
CA LEU A 22 -13.82 -26.29 8.38
C LEU A 22 -13.08 -25.42 9.40
N ARG A 23 -12.44 -26.01 10.43
CA ARG A 23 -11.61 -25.25 11.38
C ARG A 23 -10.36 -24.71 10.71
N LEU A 24 -9.73 -25.48 9.82
CA LEU A 24 -8.54 -25.04 9.08
C LEU A 24 -8.88 -23.87 8.15
N ASP A 25 -9.96 -24.00 7.38
CA ASP A 25 -10.44 -22.94 6.47
C ASP A 25 -10.79 -21.67 7.23
N ASN A 26 -11.51 -21.77 8.35
CA ASN A 26 -11.83 -20.62 9.19
C ASN A 26 -10.57 -19.96 9.79
N THR A 27 -9.56 -20.75 10.16
CA THR A 27 -8.29 -20.22 10.68
C THR A 27 -7.55 -19.45 9.59
N ILE A 28 -7.47 -20.01 8.38
CA ILE A 28 -6.87 -19.33 7.22
C ILE A 28 -7.62 -18.04 6.90
N LEU A 29 -8.95 -18.07 6.90
CA LEU A 29 -9.78 -16.89 6.67
C LEU A 29 -9.51 -15.79 7.69
N VAL A 30 -9.40 -16.12 8.98
CA VAL A 30 -9.08 -15.15 10.04
C VAL A 30 -7.68 -14.55 9.83
N ILE A 31 -6.68 -15.35 9.45
CA ILE A 31 -5.33 -14.85 9.16
C ILE A 31 -5.37 -13.86 7.99
N VAL A 32 -6.06 -14.22 6.90
CA VAL A 32 -6.22 -13.34 5.73
C VAL A 32 -6.94 -12.04 6.12
N ALA A 33 -7.99 -12.13 6.95
CA ALA A 33 -8.71 -10.96 7.43
C ALA A 33 -7.82 -10.03 8.28
N ILE A 34 -6.98 -10.58 9.16
CA ILE A 34 -6.03 -9.79 9.96
C ILE A 34 -5.00 -9.11 9.05
N LEU A 35 -4.44 -9.84 8.08
CA LEU A 35 -3.50 -9.26 7.11
C LEU A 35 -4.15 -8.13 6.30
N LEU A 36 -5.40 -8.29 5.90
CA LEU A 36 -6.16 -7.25 5.19
C LEU A 36 -6.37 -6.01 6.08
N ILE A 37 -6.72 -6.20 7.36
CA ILE A 37 -6.88 -5.09 8.31
C ILE A 37 -5.56 -4.34 8.49
N LEU A 38 -4.44 -5.06 8.64
CA LEU A 38 -3.11 -4.46 8.76
C LEU A 38 -2.74 -3.67 7.50
N TYR A 39 -3.03 -4.22 6.32
CA TYR A 39 -2.79 -3.55 5.03
C TYR A 39 -3.62 -2.27 4.86
N LEU A 40 -4.88 -2.29 5.29
CA LEU A 40 -5.80 -1.15 5.17
C LEU A 40 -5.67 -0.13 6.30
N LYS A 41 -4.95 -0.45 7.38
CA LYS A 41 -4.84 0.39 8.57
C LYS A 41 -4.43 1.83 8.23
N ASP A 42 -3.35 2.01 7.48
CA ASP A 42 -2.83 3.35 7.20
C ASP A 42 -3.77 4.16 6.30
N PHE A 43 -4.46 3.49 5.37
CA PHE A 43 -5.51 4.12 4.57
C PHE A 43 -6.68 4.62 5.42
N VAL A 44 -7.13 3.80 6.39
CA VAL A 44 -8.20 4.19 7.31
C VAL A 44 -7.76 5.37 8.20
N LEU A 45 -6.49 5.39 8.64
CA LEU A 45 -5.95 6.50 9.43
C LEU A 45 -5.84 7.80 8.62
N ASP A 46 -5.64 7.71 7.30
CA ASP A 46 -5.59 8.87 6.42
C ASP A 46 -6.96 9.43 6.01
N MET A 47 -8.05 8.65 6.11
CA MET A 47 -9.41 9.12 5.79
C MET A 47 -9.81 10.46 6.42
N PRO A 48 -9.64 10.71 7.73
CA PRO A 48 -9.96 12.02 8.31
C PRO A 48 -9.12 13.16 7.72
N TYR A 49 -7.85 12.92 7.40
CA TYR A 49 -6.97 13.92 6.78
C TYR A 49 -7.42 14.27 5.37
N ILE A 50 -7.90 13.28 4.60
CA ILE A 50 -8.49 13.48 3.27
C ILE A 50 -9.80 14.28 3.38
N ILE A 51 -10.71 13.87 4.26
CA ILE A 51 -12.03 14.52 4.44
C ILE A 51 -11.85 15.98 4.87
N ASN A 52 -10.94 16.22 5.81
CA ASN A 52 -10.70 17.57 6.35
C ASN A 52 -9.70 18.39 5.53
N LYS A 53 -9.14 17.83 4.45
CA LYS A 53 -8.07 18.44 3.62
C LYS A 53 -6.84 18.88 4.44
N GLN A 54 -6.51 18.12 5.49
CA GLN A 54 -5.41 18.38 6.40
C GLN A 54 -4.19 17.56 6.00
N TYR A 55 -3.44 18.02 5.01
CA TYR A 55 -2.26 17.31 4.54
C TYR A 55 -0.99 17.72 5.28
N SER A 56 -0.02 16.81 5.35
CA SER A 56 1.34 17.12 5.79
C SER A 56 2.13 17.77 4.66
N TYR A 57 3.15 18.53 5.04
CA TYR A 57 4.06 19.20 4.12
C TYR A 57 5.50 18.83 4.46
N ALA A 58 6.33 18.75 3.43
CA ALA A 58 7.77 18.66 3.55
C ALA A 58 8.43 19.46 2.42
N GLU A 59 9.59 20.02 2.72
CA GLU A 59 10.29 20.90 1.80
C GLU A 59 11.80 20.66 1.93
N GLY A 60 12.45 20.38 0.81
CA GLY A 60 13.86 20.01 0.85
C GLY A 60 14.43 19.51 -0.46
N TYR A 61 15.58 18.84 -0.37
CA TYR A 61 16.30 18.32 -1.52
C TYR A 61 16.12 16.83 -1.65
N VAL A 62 15.95 16.39 -2.90
CA VAL A 62 15.89 14.98 -3.25
C VAL A 62 17.27 14.35 -3.05
N THR A 63 17.34 13.26 -2.29
CA THR A 63 18.60 12.60 -1.94
C THR A 63 19.02 11.55 -2.98
N GLU A 64 18.05 11.02 -3.74
CA GLU A 64 18.25 9.99 -4.77
C GLU A 64 17.41 10.24 -6.03
N GLN A 65 17.96 9.89 -7.20
CA GLN A 65 17.22 10.02 -8.46
C GLN A 65 16.12 8.96 -8.60
N SER A 66 14.98 9.34 -9.17
CA SER A 66 13.82 8.47 -9.37
C SER A 66 13.45 8.37 -10.86
N HIS A 67 14.17 7.52 -11.58
CA HIS A 67 14.03 7.28 -13.04
C HIS A 67 13.43 5.91 -13.38
N GLY A 68 12.82 5.22 -12.43
CA GLY A 68 12.11 3.97 -12.71
C GLY A 68 10.92 4.19 -13.65
N GLY A 69 10.64 3.23 -14.55
CA GLY A 69 9.48 3.29 -15.45
C GLY A 69 9.63 4.32 -16.57
N ALA A 70 8.49 4.81 -17.09
CA ALA A 70 8.47 5.80 -18.18
C ALA A 70 8.50 7.24 -17.65
N ASP A 71 9.13 8.16 -18.39
CA ASP A 71 9.16 9.60 -18.07
C ASP A 71 7.81 10.29 -18.39
N ILE A 72 6.78 9.96 -17.62
CA ILE A 72 5.43 10.50 -17.75
C ILE A 72 4.87 10.87 -16.37
N SER A 73 4.00 11.87 -16.32
CA SER A 73 3.45 12.39 -15.06
C SER A 73 2.54 11.42 -14.31
N SER A 74 2.03 10.38 -14.98
CA SER A 74 1.16 9.36 -14.40
C SER A 74 1.90 8.17 -13.82
N GLU A 75 3.23 8.16 -13.90
CA GLU A 75 4.04 7.05 -13.42
C GLU A 75 4.35 7.25 -11.92
N ARG A 76 4.24 6.16 -11.16
CA ARG A 76 4.34 6.19 -9.71
C ARG A 76 5.80 6.11 -9.30
N ARG A 77 6.25 7.10 -8.53
CA ARG A 77 7.64 7.22 -8.08
C ARG A 77 7.72 7.31 -6.57
N SER A 78 8.71 6.62 -6.01
CA SER A 78 9.16 6.90 -4.66
C SER A 78 10.27 7.94 -4.71
N ILE A 79 10.15 8.97 -3.87
CA ILE A 79 11.11 10.07 -3.75
C ILE A 79 11.59 10.10 -2.31
N PHE A 80 12.92 10.02 -2.13
CA PHE A 80 13.58 10.28 -0.87
C PHE A 80 13.90 11.78 -0.80
N LEU A 81 13.32 12.45 0.18
CA LEU A 81 13.40 13.89 0.37
C LEU A 81 13.98 14.17 1.76
N TYR A 82 15.08 14.92 1.82
CA TYR A 82 15.58 15.45 3.10
C TYR A 82 14.77 16.67 3.50
N ASP A 83 13.86 16.52 4.47
CA ASP A 83 12.97 17.58 4.95
C ASP A 83 13.75 18.55 5.85
N LYS A 84 13.97 19.79 5.37
CA LYS A 84 14.67 20.83 6.13
C LYS A 84 13.93 21.25 7.39
N VAL A 85 12.61 21.04 7.47
CA VAL A 85 11.79 21.46 8.62
C VAL A 85 11.95 20.47 9.78
N LYS A 86 12.01 19.18 9.46
CA LYS A 86 12.08 18.10 10.45
C LYS A 86 13.50 17.58 10.66
N ASP A 87 14.43 18.00 9.83
CA ASP A 87 15.83 17.56 9.81
C ASP A 87 15.94 16.04 9.69
N ASP A 88 15.10 15.45 8.82
CA ASP A 88 14.97 14.00 8.63
C ASP A 88 14.71 13.66 7.16
N GLU A 89 15.10 12.46 6.75
CA GLU A 89 14.81 11.93 5.41
C GLU A 89 13.46 11.22 5.42
N ILE A 90 12.60 11.58 4.46
CA ILE A 90 11.29 10.96 4.30
C ILE A 90 11.14 10.39 2.90
N GLU A 91 10.58 9.18 2.84
CA GLU A 91 10.15 8.56 1.59
C GLU A 91 8.69 8.96 1.31
N ILE A 92 8.44 9.52 0.13
CA ILE A 92 7.10 9.91 -0.32
C ILE A 92 6.82 9.29 -1.69
N THR A 93 5.66 8.68 -1.83
CA THR A 93 5.17 8.19 -3.12
C THR A 93 4.38 9.28 -3.84
N VAL A 94 4.79 9.65 -5.06
CA VAL A 94 4.11 10.65 -5.89
C VAL A 94 3.90 10.15 -7.31
N PHE A 95 3.01 10.80 -8.05
CA PHE A 95 2.89 10.65 -9.49
C PHE A 95 3.58 11.85 -10.15
N SER A 96 4.69 11.58 -10.84
CA SER A 96 5.52 12.62 -11.44
C SER A 96 6.28 12.09 -12.63
N ARG A 97 6.86 12.98 -13.43
CA ARG A 97 7.96 12.64 -14.34
C ARG A 97 9.22 12.26 -13.56
N TYR A 98 10.32 12.01 -14.26
CA TYR A 98 11.62 11.82 -13.64
C TYR A 98 11.96 12.94 -12.65
N VAL A 99 12.57 12.53 -11.54
CA VAL A 99 13.03 13.42 -10.49
C VAL A 99 14.50 13.17 -10.29
N ASP A 100 15.30 14.22 -10.47
CA ASP A 100 16.75 14.15 -10.34
C ASP A 100 17.19 14.38 -8.89
N LYS A 101 18.34 13.79 -8.54
CA LYS A 101 18.99 14.06 -7.26
C LYS A 101 19.33 15.56 -7.13
N ASN A 102 19.22 16.09 -5.92
CA ASN A 102 19.41 17.49 -5.56
C ASN A 102 18.37 18.46 -6.13
N THR A 103 17.28 17.97 -6.73
CA THR A 103 16.13 18.81 -7.07
C THR A 103 15.47 19.32 -5.79
N TYR A 104 15.11 20.61 -5.76
CA TYR A 104 14.37 21.15 -4.63
C TYR A 104 12.87 20.97 -4.83
N LEU A 105 12.23 20.25 -3.92
CA LEU A 105 10.81 19.95 -4.01
C LEU A 105 10.08 20.40 -2.75
N LYS A 106 8.87 20.91 -2.98
CA LYS A 106 7.86 21.08 -1.95
C LYS A 106 6.73 20.09 -2.20
N VAL A 107 6.49 19.21 -1.24
CA VAL A 107 5.57 18.09 -1.40
C VAL A 107 4.48 18.15 -0.33
N GLN A 108 3.25 17.92 -0.75
CA GLN A 108 2.11 17.71 0.13
C GLN A 108 1.79 16.22 0.15
N TYR A 109 1.62 15.63 1.34
CA TYR A 109 1.42 14.18 1.47
C TYR A 109 0.49 13.80 2.62
N LEU A 110 -0.01 12.57 2.56
CA LEU A 110 -0.82 11.95 3.60
C LEU A 110 0.07 11.43 4.75
N PRO A 111 -0.25 11.73 6.02
CA PRO A 111 0.62 11.42 7.16
C PRO A 111 1.00 9.95 7.30
N HIS A 112 0.09 9.02 7.01
CA HIS A 112 0.28 7.60 7.27
C HIS A 112 0.76 6.84 6.03
N THR A 113 0.04 6.92 4.92
CA THR A 113 0.37 6.21 3.67
C THR A 113 1.53 6.83 2.90
N LYS A 114 1.92 8.07 3.21
CA LYS A 114 2.98 8.83 2.51
C LYS A 114 2.74 9.02 1.01
N TYR A 115 1.48 8.90 0.56
CA TYR A 115 1.10 9.30 -0.79
C TYR A 115 0.96 10.82 -0.87
N GLY A 116 1.51 11.42 -1.91
CA GLY A 116 1.52 12.87 -2.05
C GLY A 116 1.57 13.36 -3.49
N ALA A 117 1.68 14.68 -3.59
CA ALA A 117 1.83 15.42 -4.83
C ALA A 117 2.89 16.52 -4.67
N ILE A 118 3.69 16.72 -5.72
CA ILE A 118 4.63 17.83 -5.80
C ILE A 118 3.83 19.11 -6.03
N VAL A 119 3.98 20.08 -5.12
CA VAL A 119 3.24 21.36 -5.14
C VAL A 119 4.05 22.45 -5.83
N GLU A 120 5.36 22.48 -5.58
CA GLU A 120 6.31 23.37 -6.27
C GLU A 120 7.55 22.57 -6.64
N ASN A 121 8.06 22.83 -7.84
CA ASN A 121 9.33 22.33 -8.34
C ASN A 121 10.16 23.57 -8.71
N LYS A 122 11.31 23.78 -8.04
CA LYS A 122 12.18 24.95 -8.25
C LYS A 122 13.57 24.52 -8.70
#